data_AF-A0A913ZWT4-F1
#
_entry.id   AF-A0A913ZWT4-F1
#
_cell.length_a   1.000
_cell.length_b   1.000
_cell.length_c   1.000
_cell.angle_alpha   90.00
_cell.angle_beta   90.00
_cell.angle_gamma   90.00
#
_symmetry.space_group_name_H-M   'P 1'
#
loop_
_entity.id
_entity.type
_entity.pdbx_description
1 polymer ?
#
loop_
_entity_poly.entity_id
_entity_poly.type
_entity_poly.pdbx_seq_one_letter_code
_entity_poly.pdbx_strand_id
1 'polypeptide(L)'
;MRSVLVMPQSQEETEFLQKNLIHKFWINCNDLQVEGTWVCQDGTTDVEYRNWRDGEPSNFGGGEDCVVAKEAGWNDAPCETHVPTICKRPAPQLHL
;
A
#
# COMPACT_ATOMS: atom_id res chain seq x y z
N MET A 1 -15.09 12.44 -9.80
CA MET A 1 -14.69 11.17 -9.17
C MET A 1 -13.32 11.37 -8.55
N ARG A 2 -13.15 11.07 -7.26
CA ARG A 2 -11.89 11.24 -6.54
C ARG A 2 -11.00 10.01 -6.75
N SER A 3 -9.72 10.22 -7.02
CA SER A 3 -8.70 9.17 -6.98
C SER A 3 -8.09 9.08 -5.58
N VAL A 4 -7.69 7.88 -5.17
CA VAL A 4 -7.00 7.61 -3.90
C VAL A 4 -5.69 6.89 -4.17
N LEU A 5 -4.74 6.97 -3.23
CA LEU A 5 -3.53 6.15 -3.29
C LEU A 5 -3.95 4.67 -3.34
N VAL A 6 -3.22 3.85 -4.09
CA VAL A 6 -3.59 2.46 -4.32
C VAL A 6 -3.50 1.65 -3.02
N MET A 7 -4.54 0.88 -2.75
CA MET A 7 -4.51 -0.24 -1.83
C MET A 7 -4.79 -1.49 -2.65
N PRO A 8 -3.77 -2.28 -3.03
CA PRO A 8 -3.99 -3.54 -3.72
C PRO A 8 -4.88 -4.45 -2.87
N GLN A 9 -5.85 -5.08 -3.51
CA GLN A 9 -6.83 -5.93 -2.83
C GLN A 9 -6.55 -7.42 -3.04
N SER A 10 -5.52 -7.75 -3.83
CA SER A 10 -5.09 -9.13 -4.07
C SER A 10 -3.65 -9.19 -4.59
N GLN A 11 -3.10 -10.41 -4.66
CA GLN A 11 -1.81 -10.66 -5.29
C GLN A 11 -1.84 -10.35 -6.78
N GLU A 12 -2.91 -10.73 -7.47
CA GLU A 12 -3.09 -10.47 -8.90
C GLU A 12 -3.10 -8.98 -9.22
N GLU A 13 -3.72 -8.16 -8.36
CA GLU A 13 -3.68 -6.70 -8.52
C GLU A 13 -2.26 -6.17 -8.32
N THR A 14 -1.52 -6.65 -7.31
CA THR A 14 -0.12 -6.25 -7.09
C THR A 14 0.74 -6.59 -8.30
N GLU A 15 0.63 -7.80 -8.83
CA GLU A 15 1.36 -8.26 -10.02
C GLU A 15 1.01 -7.43 -11.26
N PHE A 16 -0.29 -7.11 -11.45
CA PHE A 16 -0.73 -6.24 -12.54
C PHE A 16 -0.07 -4.86 -12.46
N LEU A 17 -0.07 -4.24 -11.28
CA LEU A 17 0.53 -2.92 -11.05
C LEU A 17 2.04 -2.94 -11.29
N GLN A 18 2.74 -3.94 -10.76
CA GLN A 18 4.19 -4.06 -10.90
C GLN A 18 4.62 -4.34 -12.35
N LYS A 19 3.87 -5.19 -13.06
CA LYS A 19 4.17 -5.57 -14.44
C LYS A 19 3.92 -4.44 -15.43
N ASN A 20 2.87 -3.64 -15.22
CA ASN A 20 2.40 -2.67 -16.21
C ASN A 20 2.73 -1.22 -15.89
N LEU A 21 3.02 -0.89 -14.63
CA LEU A 21 3.25 0.49 -14.19
C LEU A 21 4.64 0.64 -13.56
N ILE A 22 4.79 0.29 -12.27
CA ILE A 22 6.01 0.54 -11.49
C ILE A 22 6.20 -0.61 -10.49
N HIS A 23 7.41 -1.16 -10.41
CA HIS A 23 7.72 -2.29 -9.52
C HIS A 23 7.69 -1.96 -8.01
N LYS A 24 8.02 -0.72 -7.65
CA LYS A 24 8.07 -0.23 -6.27
C LYS A 24 7.20 1.01 -6.11
N PHE A 25 6.23 0.99 -5.20
CA PHE A 25 5.30 2.10 -5.00
C PHE A 25 4.74 2.15 -3.58
N TRP A 26 4.26 3.33 -3.17
CA TRP A 26 3.54 3.52 -1.92
C TRP A 26 2.16 2.84 -1.93
N ILE A 27 1.81 2.21 -0.81
CA ILE A 27 0.53 1.60 -0.52
C ILE A 27 -0.25 2.53 0.40
N ASN A 28 -1.57 2.59 0.24
CA ASN A 28 -2.46 3.39 1.06
C ASN A 28 -2.74 2.76 2.43
N CYS A 29 -1.66 2.57 3.20
CA CYS A 29 -1.66 2.09 4.58
C CYS A 29 -0.56 2.82 5.37
N ASN A 30 -0.85 3.12 6.63
CA ASN A 30 0.10 3.69 7.60
C ASN A 30 -0.29 3.27 9.02
N ASP A 31 0.63 3.33 9.96
CA ASP A 31 0.39 3.14 11.40
C ASP A 31 0.85 4.35 12.25
N LEU A 32 0.90 5.53 11.62
CA LEU A 32 1.26 6.85 12.20
C LEU A 32 0.63 7.16 13.57
N GLN A 33 -0.56 6.61 13.86
CA GLN A 33 -1.26 6.87 15.11
C GLN A 33 -0.83 5.93 16.25
N VAL A 34 -0.67 4.64 15.92
CA VAL A 34 -0.36 3.58 16.87
C VAL A 34 0.44 2.53 16.14
N GLU A 35 1.73 2.44 16.47
CA GLU A 35 2.67 1.44 15.96
C GLU A 35 2.05 0.03 15.94
N GLY A 36 2.18 -0.66 14.80
CA GLY A 36 1.63 -1.99 14.57
C GLY A 36 0.12 -2.05 14.31
N THR A 37 -0.59 -0.91 14.42
CA THR A 37 -2.01 -0.79 14.09
C THR A 37 -2.18 -0.06 12.76
N TRP A 38 -2.12 -0.85 11.67
CA TRP A 38 -2.25 -0.36 10.31
C TRP A 38 -3.66 0.16 10.00
N VAL A 39 -3.74 1.41 9.57
CA VAL A 39 -4.92 2.07 9.02
C VAL A 39 -4.72 2.22 7.52
N CYS A 40 -5.60 1.57 6.75
CA CYS A 40 -5.55 1.51 5.30
C CYS A 40 -6.71 2.28 4.66
N GLN A 41 -6.98 2.02 3.39
CA GLN A 41 -8.06 2.64 2.62
C GLN A 41 -9.36 2.81 3.45
N ASP A 42 -9.97 3.99 3.31
CA ASP A 42 -11.24 4.36 3.96
C ASP A 42 -11.21 4.28 5.51
N GLY A 43 -10.02 4.30 6.11
CA GLY A 43 -9.85 4.24 7.57
C GLY A 43 -10.00 2.82 8.14
N THR A 44 -9.98 1.80 7.28
CA THR A 44 -10.12 0.41 7.70
C THR A 44 -8.83 -0.12 8.33
N THR A 45 -8.96 -0.79 9.46
CA THR A 45 -7.85 -1.51 10.11
C THR A 45 -7.87 -3.01 9.78
N ASP A 46 -9.02 -3.51 9.32
CA ASP A 46 -9.24 -4.91 8.97
C ASP A 46 -9.21 -5.08 7.43
N VAL A 47 -8.01 -5.03 6.88
CA VAL A 47 -7.77 -5.37 5.47
C VAL A 47 -7.48 -6.86 5.32
N GLU A 48 -8.25 -7.53 4.47
CA GLU A 48 -8.12 -8.97 4.18
C GLU A 48 -6.80 -9.29 3.48
N TYR A 49 -6.37 -8.43 2.55
CA TYR A 49 -5.12 -8.61 1.82
C TYR A 49 -3.98 -7.86 2.52
N ARG A 50 -2.96 -8.63 2.93
CA ARG A 50 -1.68 -8.13 3.40
C ARG A 50 -0.58 -8.97 2.77
N ASN A 51 0.48 -8.33 2.29
CA ASN A 51 1.58 -9.03 1.62
C ASN A 51 2.92 -8.63 2.20
N TRP A 52 3.02 -8.53 3.54
CA TRP A 52 4.30 -8.32 4.22
C TRP A 52 5.32 -9.35 3.78
N ARG A 53 6.52 -8.89 3.40
CA ARG A 53 7.63 -9.80 3.16
C ARG A 53 8.11 -10.38 4.49
N ASP A 54 8.85 -11.48 4.42
CA ASP A 54 9.42 -12.11 5.61
C ASP A 54 10.23 -11.10 6.44
N GLY A 55 9.85 -10.98 7.72
CA GLY A 55 10.49 -10.08 8.68
C GLY A 55 9.88 -8.68 8.78
N GLU A 56 8.87 -8.35 7.97
CA GLU A 56 8.19 -7.05 8.02
C GLU A 56 6.76 -7.16 8.62
N PRO A 57 6.21 -6.05 9.16
CA PRO A 57 6.88 -4.77 9.39
C PRO A 57 7.92 -4.84 10.52
N SER A 58 9.07 -4.17 10.35
CA SER A 58 10.20 -4.26 11.29
C SER A 58 10.46 -2.99 12.09
N ASN A 59 9.89 -1.86 11.65
CA ASN A 59 10.08 -0.53 12.21
C ASN A 59 11.56 -0.20 12.46
N PHE A 60 12.39 -0.43 11.45
CA PHE A 60 13.83 -0.36 11.56
C PHE A 60 14.30 1.06 11.92
N GLY A 61 14.93 1.20 13.08
CA GLY A 61 15.39 2.48 13.59
C GLY A 61 14.31 3.37 14.20
N GLY A 62 13.04 2.92 14.18
CA GLY A 62 11.87 3.66 14.66
C GLY A 62 11.37 4.71 13.66
N GLY A 63 10.07 4.74 13.42
CA GLY A 63 9.37 5.72 12.58
C GLY A 63 9.15 5.28 11.14
N GLU A 64 9.09 3.97 10.86
CA GLU A 64 8.77 3.44 9.53
C GLU A 64 7.27 3.39 9.24
N ASP A 65 6.54 4.49 9.45
CA ASP A 65 5.08 4.41 9.61
C ASP A 65 4.25 4.26 8.31
N CYS A 66 4.89 4.06 7.14
CA CYS A 66 4.23 4.01 5.82
C CYS A 66 4.59 2.75 5.03
N VAL A 67 3.68 2.24 4.21
CA VAL A 67 3.89 0.95 3.51
C VAL A 67 4.34 1.12 2.06
N VAL A 68 5.44 0.47 1.67
CA VAL A 68 5.86 0.32 0.27
C VAL A 68 5.70 -1.12 -0.21
N ALA A 69 5.17 -1.30 -1.42
CA ALA A 69 5.30 -2.55 -2.15
C ALA A 69 6.64 -2.58 -2.91
N LYS A 70 7.33 -3.73 -2.87
CA LYS A 70 8.56 -4.07 -3.59
C LYS A 70 8.42 -5.49 -4.18
N GLU A 71 9.46 -5.98 -4.87
CA GLU A 71 9.47 -7.31 -5.51
C GLU A 71 9.13 -8.45 -4.54
N ALA A 72 9.63 -8.40 -3.31
CA ALA A 72 9.44 -9.46 -2.31
C ALA A 72 8.17 -9.31 -1.46
N GLY A 73 7.31 -8.32 -1.74
CA GLY A 73 6.17 -7.97 -0.90
C GLY A 73 6.28 -6.58 -0.29
N TRP A 74 5.57 -6.37 0.82
CA TRP A 74 5.43 -5.10 1.52
C TRP A 74 6.51 -4.91 2.57
N ASN A 75 6.84 -3.65 2.81
CA ASN A 75 7.80 -3.18 3.78
C ASN A 75 7.25 -1.89 4.37
N ASP A 76 7.36 -1.72 5.68
CA ASP A 76 7.15 -0.45 6.33
C ASP A 76 8.40 0.43 6.08
N ALA A 77 8.24 1.73 5.96
CA ALA A 77 9.33 2.63 5.59
C ALA A 77 9.03 4.03 6.13
N PRO A 78 10.06 4.86 6.40
CA PRO A 78 9.84 6.24 6.79
C PRO A 78 9.06 6.95 5.70
N CYS A 79 7.94 7.59 6.06
CA CYS A 79 7.02 8.22 5.12
C CYS A 79 7.67 9.29 4.22
N GLU A 80 8.78 9.86 4.66
CA GLU A 80 9.55 10.86 3.90
C GLU A 80 10.41 10.25 2.77
N THR A 81 10.46 8.93 2.67
CA THR A 81 11.26 8.24 1.65
C THR A 81 10.76 8.57 0.23
N HIS A 82 11.68 8.84 -0.69
CA HIS A 82 11.32 9.12 -2.08
C HIS A 82 10.96 7.83 -2.84
N VAL A 83 9.66 7.56 -2.95
CA VAL A 83 9.08 6.41 -3.67
C VAL A 83 7.90 6.89 -4.51
N PRO A 84 7.71 6.41 -5.75
CA PRO A 84 6.58 6.82 -6.57
C PRO A 84 5.24 6.30 -6.02
N THR A 85 4.15 6.95 -6.43
CA THR A 85 2.78 6.61 -6.03
C THR A 85 1.98 6.13 -7.23
N ILE A 86 1.07 5.19 -7.01
CA ILE A 86 0.03 4.83 -7.98
C ILE A 86 -1.33 5.20 -7.37
N CYS A 87 -2.18 5.86 -8.15
CA CYS A 87 -3.55 6.19 -7.72
C CYS A 87 -4.56 5.24 -8.36
N LYS A 88 -5.54 4.79 -7.58
CA LYS A 88 -6.70 4.01 -8.03
C LYS A 88 -7.96 4.87 -8.00
N ARG A 89 -8.85 4.66 -8.96
CA ARG A 89 -10.21 5.24 -8.98
C ARG A 89 -11.20 4.19 -9.48
N PRO A 90 -12.47 4.25 -9.05
CA PRO A 90 -13.51 3.40 -9.63
C PRO A 90 -13.56 3.59 -11.15
N ALA A 91 -13.73 2.48 -11.88
CA ALA A 91 -14.08 2.55 -13.29
C ALA A 91 -15.43 3.28 -13.43
N PRO A 92 -15.61 4.11 -14.48
CA PRO A 92 -16.91 4.68 -14.75
C PRO A 92 -17.94 3.55 -14.87
N GLN A 93 -19.01 3.60 -14.09
CA GLN A 93 -20.16 2.73 -14.33
C GLN A 93 -20.83 3.21 -15.61
N LEU A 94 -20.55 2.52 -16.72
CA LEU A 94 -21.32 2.68 -17.94
C LEU A 94 -22.71 2.14 -17.65
N HIS A 95 -23.66 3.05 -17.42
CA HIS A 95 -25.07 2.71 -17.40
C HIS A 95 -25.44 2.45 -18.86
N LEU A 96 -25.45 1.17 -19.24
CA LEU A 96 -26.04 0.70 -20.49
C LEU A 96 -27.57 0.66 -20.34
#